data_AF-A0A2N3T756-F1
#
_entry.id   AF-A0A2N3T756-F1
#
_cell.length_a   1.000
_cell.length_b   1.000
_cell.length_c   1.000
_cell.angle_alpha   90.00
_cell.angle_beta   90.00
_cell.angle_gamma   90.00
#
_symmetry.space_group_name_H-M   'P 1'
#
loop_
_entity.id
_entity.type
_entity.pdbx_description
1 polymer ?
#
loop_
_entity_poly.entity_id
_entity_poly.type
_entity_poly.pdbx_seq_one_letter_code
_entity_poly.pdbx_strand_id
1 'polypeptide(L)'
;MKTVVLLISLISLTSFTNLDTTINTKNTVSVAASSFSLVNDTKEKVTIYTGSGFVSLNKGSKTSITCNTSKEVRWAEKGKKGDVIFKITSDMCGKTIKLSKFL
;
A
#
# COMPACT_ATOMS: atom_id res chain seq x y z
N MET A 1 41.44 7.35 70.89
CA MET A 1 42.43 7.62 69.83
C MET A 1 41.94 6.85 68.61
N LYS A 2 41.14 7.44 67.71
CA LYS A 2 41.53 8.29 66.58
C LYS A 2 42.60 7.66 65.68
N THR A 3 42.15 6.84 64.73
CA THR A 3 42.81 6.58 63.43
C THR A 3 41.68 6.33 62.41
N VAL A 4 41.07 7.40 61.91
CA VAL A 4 41.36 8.03 60.59
C VAL A 4 40.84 7.18 59.43
N VAL A 5 39.70 7.63 58.90
CA VAL A 5 39.10 7.30 57.60
C VAL A 5 40.03 7.78 56.48
N LEU A 6 40.23 6.97 55.44
CA LEU A 6 40.68 7.45 54.13
C LEU A 6 39.95 6.68 53.02
N LEU A 7 39.06 7.43 52.35
CA LEU A 7 38.44 7.10 51.08
C LEU A 7 39.51 6.77 50.03
N ILE A 8 39.18 5.91 49.05
CA ILE A 8 39.17 6.29 47.62
C ILE A 8 38.20 5.34 46.89
N SER A 9 37.13 5.96 46.41
CA SER A 9 36.26 5.49 45.34
C SER A 9 37.10 5.19 44.10
N LEU A 10 37.05 3.96 43.60
CA LEU A 10 37.45 3.69 42.21
C LEU A 10 36.26 3.03 41.50
N ILE A 11 35.46 3.91 40.89
CA ILE A 11 34.43 3.60 39.92
C ILE A 11 35.11 2.89 38.75
N SER A 12 34.98 1.57 38.65
CA SER A 12 35.35 0.83 37.45
C SER A 12 34.33 1.18 36.37
N LEU A 13 34.80 1.88 35.34
CA LEU A 13 34.04 2.22 34.15
C LEU A 13 33.49 0.93 33.52
N THR A 14 32.18 0.77 33.50
CA THR A 14 31.53 -0.24 32.67
C THR A 14 31.58 0.23 31.22
N SER A 15 32.46 -0.37 30.42
CA SER A 15 32.55 -0.14 28.99
C SER A 15 31.26 -0.59 28.29
N PHE A 16 30.47 0.34 27.78
CA PHE A 16 29.38 0.02 26.85
C PHE A 16 30.00 -0.36 25.50
N THR A 17 30.01 -1.66 25.18
CA THR A 17 30.23 -2.11 23.79
C THR A 17 29.00 -1.75 22.98
N ASN A 18 29.12 -0.80 22.05
CA ASN A 18 28.08 -0.57 21.06
C ASN A 18 27.94 -1.82 20.21
N LEU A 19 26.81 -2.50 20.33
CA LEU A 19 26.44 -3.58 19.42
C LEU A 19 25.98 -2.89 18.13
N ASP A 20 26.90 -2.74 17.17
CA ASP A 20 26.55 -2.35 15.81
C ASP A 20 25.75 -3.51 15.19
N THR A 21 24.46 -3.50 15.49
CA THR A 21 23.49 -4.33 14.79
C THR A 21 23.49 -3.82 13.36
N THR A 22 24.26 -4.47 12.50
CA THR A 22 24.09 -4.35 11.06
C THR A 22 22.72 -4.95 10.77
N ILE A 23 21.69 -4.11 10.88
CA ILE A 23 20.40 -4.41 10.30
C ILE A 23 20.68 -4.41 8.80
N ASN A 24 20.86 -5.60 8.24
CA ASN A 24 20.57 -5.84 6.84
C ASN A 24 19.07 -5.59 6.69
N THR A 25 18.71 -4.31 6.67
CA THR A 25 17.44 -3.86 6.14
C THR A 25 17.54 -4.20 4.67
N LYS A 26 17.19 -5.45 4.34
CA LYS A 26 16.51 -5.67 3.07
C LYS A 26 15.40 -4.64 3.11
N ASN A 27 15.59 -3.55 2.38
CA ASN A 27 14.49 -2.73 1.91
C ASN A 27 13.65 -3.65 1.03
N THR A 28 12.94 -4.61 1.62
CA THR A 28 11.59 -4.87 1.20
C THR A 28 10.91 -3.56 1.54
N VAL A 29 10.99 -2.61 0.61
CA VAL A 29 9.99 -1.57 0.49
C VAL A 29 8.70 -2.34 0.62
N SER A 30 8.06 -2.27 1.80
CA SER A 30 6.68 -2.70 1.88
C SER A 30 6.05 -1.79 0.85
N VAL A 31 5.66 -2.37 -0.27
CA VAL A 31 4.92 -1.64 -1.30
C VAL A 31 3.64 -1.32 -0.56
N ALA A 32 3.61 -0.15 0.09
CA ALA A 32 2.44 0.39 0.76
C ALA A 32 1.31 0.14 -0.23
N ALA A 33 0.32 -0.66 0.18
CA ALA A 33 -0.62 -1.32 -0.71
C ALA A 33 -1.08 -0.34 -1.79
N SER A 34 -0.43 -0.39 -2.96
CA SER A 34 -0.53 0.72 -3.89
C SER A 34 -1.92 0.61 -4.52
N SER A 35 -2.58 1.74 -4.74
CA SER A 35 -3.90 1.77 -5.36
C SER A 35 -3.90 2.71 -6.54
N PHE A 36 -4.90 2.59 -7.40
CA PHE A 36 -5.19 3.56 -8.44
C PHE A 36 -6.66 3.95 -8.36
N SER A 37 -6.98 5.16 -8.82
CA SER A 37 -8.37 5.61 -8.92
C SER A 37 -8.91 5.30 -10.30
N LEU A 38 -10.07 4.66 -10.39
CA LEU A 38 -10.83 4.54 -11.64
C LEU A 38 -12.01 5.51 -11.59
N VAL A 39 -12.06 6.45 -12.54
CA VAL A 39 -13.17 7.41 -12.68
C VAL A 39 -14.10 6.98 -13.80
N ASN A 40 -15.41 6.96 -13.51
CA ASN A 40 -16.42 6.84 -14.53
C ASN A 40 -16.67 8.21 -15.16
N ASP A 41 -15.93 8.53 -16.22
CA ASP A 41 -16.12 9.74 -17.01
C ASP A 41 -17.08 9.56 -18.20
N THR A 42 -17.81 8.45 -18.23
CA THR A 42 -18.85 8.17 -19.23
C THR A 42 -20.16 8.90 -18.89
N LYS A 43 -21.17 8.78 -19.75
CA LYS A 43 -22.46 9.44 -19.56
C LYS A 43 -23.41 8.70 -18.61
N GLU A 44 -23.14 7.43 -18.31
CA GLU A 44 -24.10 6.53 -17.65
C GLU A 44 -23.53 5.92 -16.37
N LYS A 45 -24.41 5.41 -15.51
CA LYS A 45 -24.01 4.62 -14.34
C LYS A 45 -23.57 3.25 -14.82
N VAL A 46 -22.41 2.79 -14.35
CA VAL A 46 -21.90 1.46 -14.64
C VAL A 46 -21.70 0.66 -13.37
N THR A 47 -21.65 -0.66 -13.50
CA THR A 47 -21.23 -1.55 -12.41
C THR A 47 -20.06 -2.39 -12.91
N ILE A 48 -19.03 -2.48 -12.09
CA ILE A 48 -17.80 -3.19 -12.40
C ILE A 48 -17.45 -4.18 -11.29
N TYR A 49 -16.70 -5.21 -11.63
CA TYR A 49 -15.99 -6.07 -10.70
C TYR A 49 -14.51 -5.68 -10.71
N THR A 50 -13.98 -5.23 -9.57
CA THR A 50 -12.63 -4.65 -9.45
C THR A 50 -11.50 -5.69 -9.31
N GLY A 51 -11.85 -6.98 -9.32
CA GLY A 51 -10.94 -8.08 -8.95
C GLY A 51 -11.10 -8.53 -7.49
N SER A 52 -11.72 -7.71 -6.63
CA SER A 52 -12.02 -8.03 -5.23
C SER A 52 -13.52 -7.93 -4.90
N GLY A 53 -14.26 -7.05 -5.56
CA GLY A 53 -15.69 -6.86 -5.28
C GLY A 53 -16.44 -6.14 -6.40
N PHE A 54 -17.76 -6.09 -6.26
CA PHE A 54 -18.64 -5.36 -7.16
C PHE A 54 -18.79 -3.91 -6.68
N VAL A 55 -18.66 -2.96 -7.61
CA VAL A 55 -18.78 -1.53 -7.34
C VAL A 55 -19.64 -0.89 -8.42
N SER A 56 -20.64 -0.13 -8.01
CA SER A 56 -21.38 0.76 -8.92
C SER A 56 -20.73 2.14 -8.93
N LEU A 57 -20.45 2.65 -10.12
CA LEU A 57 -19.90 3.98 -10.35
C LEU A 57 -20.93 4.86 -11.05
N ASN A 58 -21.43 5.89 -10.36
CA ASN A 58 -22.22 6.93 -10.99
C ASN A 58 -21.34 7.78 -11.92
N LYS A 59 -21.96 8.54 -12.82
CA LYS A 59 -21.26 9.51 -13.68
C LYS A 59 -20.39 10.46 -12.84
N GLY A 60 -19.13 10.61 -13.24
CA GLY A 60 -18.12 11.43 -12.57
C GLY A 60 -17.56 10.84 -11.26
N SER A 61 -18.12 9.73 -10.76
CA SER A 61 -17.65 9.11 -9.52
C SER A 61 -16.38 8.31 -9.75
N LYS A 62 -15.58 8.18 -8.69
CA LYS A 62 -14.34 7.40 -8.69
C LYS A 62 -14.36 6.33 -7.61
N THR A 63 -13.64 5.24 -7.86
CA THR A 63 -13.33 4.22 -6.86
C THR A 63 -11.82 3.98 -6.79
N SER A 64 -11.32 3.62 -5.62
CA SER A 64 -9.94 3.21 -5.41
C SER A 64 -9.85 1.70 -5.53
N ILE A 65 -8.99 1.20 -6.42
CA ILE A 65 -8.75 -0.22 -6.64
C ILE A 65 -7.33 -0.54 -6.21
N THR A 66 -7.18 -1.57 -5.37
CA THR A 66 -5.86 -2.09 -5.00
C THR A 66 -5.12 -2.51 -6.27
N CYS A 67 -3.89 -2.04 -6.42
CA CYS A 67 -3.06 -2.31 -7.57
C CYS A 67 -2.47 -3.73 -7.51
N ASN A 68 -3.34 -4.72 -7.68
CA ASN A 68 -2.96 -6.11 -7.86
C ASN A 68 -2.72 -6.34 -9.35
N THR A 69 -1.47 -6.19 -9.77
CA THR A 69 -1.06 -6.46 -11.14
C THR A 69 -1.55 -7.85 -11.56
N SER A 70 -2.00 -7.95 -12.81
CA SER A 70 -2.59 -9.14 -13.40
C SER A 70 -4.03 -9.51 -13.02
N LYS A 71 -4.67 -8.81 -12.08
CA LYS A 71 -6.12 -8.94 -11.88
C LYS A 71 -6.89 -8.19 -12.97
N GLU A 72 -8.07 -8.67 -13.29
CA GLU A 72 -8.96 -8.08 -14.28
C GLU A 72 -9.99 -7.19 -13.61
N VAL A 73 -10.21 -6.01 -14.21
CA VAL A 73 -11.41 -5.23 -13.99
C VAL A 73 -12.41 -5.62 -15.08
N ARG A 74 -13.62 -5.99 -14.66
CA ARG A 74 -14.65 -6.55 -15.54
C ARG A 74 -15.94 -5.76 -15.43
N TRP A 75 -16.74 -5.76 -16.47
CA TRP A 75 -18.13 -5.34 -16.36
C TRP A 75 -18.86 -6.23 -15.36
N ALA A 76 -19.92 -5.70 -14.76
CA ALA A 76 -20.79 -6.47 -13.92
C ALA A 76 -22.24 -6.06 -14.09
N GLU A 77 -23.14 -7.05 -14.09
CA GLU A 77 -24.58 -6.83 -14.11
C GLU A 77 -25.22 -7.73 -13.07
N LYS A 78 -26.11 -7.17 -12.23
CA LYS A 78 -26.88 -7.92 -11.22
C LYS A 78 -26.00 -8.86 -10.36
N GLY A 79 -24.81 -8.40 -9.97
CA GLY A 79 -23.87 -9.17 -9.13
C GLY A 79 -23.13 -10.30 -9.85
N LYS A 80 -23.19 -10.37 -11.19
CA LYS A 80 -22.45 -11.33 -12.01
C LYS A 80 -21.31 -10.62 -12.74
N LYS A 81 -20.19 -11.34 -12.92
CA LYS A 81 -19.04 -10.86 -13.71
C LYS A 81 -19.37 -10.98 -15.20
N GLY A 82 -19.21 -9.91 -15.94
CA GLY A 82 -19.30 -9.86 -17.40
C GLY A 82 -17.92 -9.85 -18.06
N ASP A 83 -17.83 -9.15 -19.19
CA ASP A 83 -16.63 -9.08 -20.01
C ASP A 83 -15.49 -8.29 -19.34
N VAL A 84 -14.27 -8.58 -19.78
CA VAL A 84 -13.07 -7.90 -19.29
C VAL A 84 -13.00 -6.50 -19.89
N ILE A 85 -12.79 -5.50 -19.04
CA ILE A 85 -12.55 -4.11 -19.47
C ILE A 85 -11.05 -3.94 -19.71
N PHE A 86 -10.24 -4.28 -18.71
CA PHE A 86 -8.79 -4.26 -18.79
C PHE A 86 -8.16 -5.12 -17.68
N LYS A 87 -6.88 -5.44 -17.86
CA LYS A 87 -6.01 -6.06 -16.84
C LYS A 87 -5.21 -4.98 -16.12
N ILE A 88 -5.13 -5.07 -14.80
CA ILE A 88 -4.37 -4.12 -13.98
C ILE A 88 -2.88 -4.30 -14.26
N THR A 89 -2.23 -3.23 -14.67
CA THR A 89 -0.80 -3.16 -14.96
C THR A 89 -0.10 -2.22 -13.97
N SER A 90 1.21 -2.39 -13.78
CA SER A 90 1.99 -1.63 -12.79
C SER A 90 2.06 -0.13 -13.10
N ASP A 91 1.95 0.25 -14.37
CA ASP A 91 1.94 1.64 -14.81
C ASP A 91 0.64 2.38 -14.45
N MET A 92 -0.42 1.67 -14.04
CA MET A 92 -1.66 2.27 -13.54
C MET A 92 -1.58 2.64 -12.06
N CYS A 93 -0.71 1.99 -11.28
CA CYS A 93 -0.61 2.21 -9.83
C CYS A 93 -0.30 3.68 -9.51
N GLY A 94 -1.02 4.25 -8.53
CA GLY A 94 -0.87 5.65 -8.11
C GLY A 94 -1.51 6.67 -9.06
N LYS A 95 -2.13 6.25 -10.16
CA LYS A 95 -2.74 7.15 -11.14
C LYS A 95 -4.27 7.20 -11.03
N THR A 96 -4.85 8.21 -11.66
CA THR A 96 -6.29 8.22 -11.96
C THR A 96 -6.50 7.81 -13.41
N ILE A 97 -7.22 6.72 -13.61
CA ILE A 97 -7.53 6.13 -14.91
C ILE A 97 -8.99 6.46 -15.25
N LYS A 98 -9.21 6.91 -16.48
CA LYS A 98 -10.54 7.19 -17.03
C LYS A 98 -11.13 5.93 -17.64
N LEU A 99 -12.38 5.63 -17.31
CA LEU A 99 -13.08 4.46 -17.84
C LEU A 99 -13.28 4.55 -19.36
N SER A 100 -13.50 5.76 -19.89
CA SER A 100 -13.68 5.98 -21.34
C SER A 100 -12.47 5.60 -22.20
N LYS A 101 -11.31 5.32 -21.60
CA LYS A 101 -10.12 4.86 -22.34
C LYS A 101 -10.25 3.42 -22.86
N PHE A 102 -11.22 2.67 -22.34
CA PHE A 102 -11.42 1.25 -22.64
C PHE A 102 -12.79 0.97 -23.29
N LEU A 103 -13.47 2.02 -23.74
CA LEU A 103 -14.77 1.98 -24.40
C LEU A 103 -14.65 2.42 -25.86
#